data_AF-A0A7Y6XA84-F1
#
_entry.id   AF-A0A7Y6XA84-F1
#
_cell.length_a   1.000
_cell.length_b   1.000
_cell.length_c   1.000
_cell.angle_alpha   90.00
_cell.angle_beta   90.00
_cell.angle_gamma   90.00
#
_symmetry.space_group_name_H-M   'P 1'
#
loop_
_entity.id
_entity.type
_entity.pdbx_description
1 polymer ?
#
loop_
_entity_poly.entity_id
_entity_poly.type
_entity_poly.pdbx_seq_one_letter_code
_entity_poly.pdbx_strand_id
1 'polypeptide(L)'
;MTSEIRVIHEARDTRLVGVTVDGDSLWLDKEDFERATGWQWKAVGLCRDDTCMPIPRGGPKLVDGDRIDAAGVWRHAGWPVVQSRSGTLWVLGEGASRRAAALTSLDAPDFALPDLDGRLHRLSDYRGRKVFLVTWASWCGCRGDLPVWQSLHETAKAHGFTVLAIALDQPDAARPWIEAASPSYPCLIDRDHLTAELYNLVNVPQAVWIDEAGHLVRPPEAAGMTDGFRAMERKSLSMPEAAREARDRAKAAYLDAVRDWSVRGSASPYALDAEGVMARLTVPDAAIAEAHARFRLGQALLRDGQADEAAAEFAEATRLHPASWALWRQTAEKNASGLAVGEAFWRRVDALGDRHYYAPVDLAERQRD
;
A
#
# COMPACT_ATOMS: atom_id res chain seq x y z
N MET A 1 8.00 -20.37 31.36
CA MET A 1 8.16 -19.02 30.78
C MET A 1 6.96 -18.81 29.88
N THR A 2 6.08 -17.86 30.20
CA THR A 2 4.99 -17.46 29.29
C THR A 2 5.62 -16.88 28.02
N SER A 3 5.39 -17.53 26.88
CA SER A 3 5.88 -17.05 25.59
C SER A 3 5.21 -15.71 25.24
N GLU A 4 6.02 -14.71 24.90
CA GLU A 4 5.52 -13.46 24.32
C GLU A 4 4.91 -13.75 22.94
N ILE A 5 3.71 -13.20 22.70
CA ILE A 5 3.02 -13.29 21.41
C ILE A 5 2.97 -11.89 20.80
N ARG A 6 3.34 -11.78 19.53
CA ARG A 6 3.26 -10.54 18.76
C ARG A 6 2.10 -10.59 17.78
N VAL A 7 1.22 -9.59 17.81
CA VAL A 7 0.04 -9.48 16.95
C VAL A 7 0.13 -8.21 16.13
N ILE A 8 0.07 -8.38 14.81
CA ILE A 8 0.14 -7.33 13.82
C ILE A 8 -1.25 -7.14 13.19
N HIS A 9 -1.79 -5.93 13.24
CA HIS A 9 -3.07 -5.55 12.61
C HIS A 9 -3.04 -4.07 12.21
N GLU A 10 -3.31 -3.75 10.95
CA GLU A 10 -3.12 -2.39 10.39
C GLU A 10 -1.76 -1.80 10.75
N ALA A 11 -1.62 -0.56 11.22
CA ALA A 11 -0.32 -0.03 11.64
C ALA A 11 0.18 -0.56 13.02
N ARG A 12 -0.58 -1.41 13.72
CA ARG A 12 -0.24 -1.90 15.06
C ARG A 12 0.66 -3.13 15.00
N ASP A 13 1.65 -3.15 15.87
CA ASP A 13 2.54 -4.28 16.15
C ASP A 13 2.63 -4.43 17.67
N THR A 14 1.78 -5.29 18.22
CA THR A 14 1.49 -5.35 19.66
C THR A 14 2.11 -6.60 20.27
N ARG A 15 2.90 -6.44 21.34
CA ARG A 15 3.44 -7.55 22.14
C ARG A 15 2.55 -7.82 23.35
N LEU A 16 2.22 -9.09 23.54
CA LEU A 16 1.30 -9.60 24.54
C LEU A 16 1.95 -10.73 25.34
N VAL A 17 1.61 -10.84 26.62
CA VAL A 17 2.14 -11.85 27.55
C VAL A 17 0.99 -12.53 28.28
N GLY A 18 1.13 -13.81 28.63
CA GLY A 18 0.05 -14.57 29.29
C GLY A 18 -1.09 -14.99 28.35
N VAL A 19 -0.92 -14.79 27.04
CA VAL A 19 -1.84 -15.21 25.98
C VAL A 19 -1.86 -16.73 25.84
N THR A 20 -3.03 -17.29 25.53
CA THR A 20 -3.19 -18.72 25.27
C THR A 20 -3.32 -18.96 23.77
N VAL A 21 -2.42 -19.77 23.21
CA VAL A 21 -2.49 -20.26 21.83
C VAL A 21 -2.85 -21.74 21.87
N ASP A 22 -3.91 -22.13 21.15
CA ASP A 22 -4.35 -23.52 21.02
C ASP A 22 -4.57 -23.86 19.54
N GLY A 23 -3.53 -24.46 18.94
CA GLY A 23 -3.45 -24.70 17.49
C GLY A 23 -3.58 -23.41 16.70
N ASP A 24 -4.74 -23.25 16.07
CA ASP A 24 -5.08 -22.09 15.24
C ASP A 24 -5.84 -20.99 15.99
N SER A 25 -6.07 -21.16 17.30
CA SER A 25 -6.84 -20.24 18.13
C SER A 25 -5.92 -19.29 18.90
N LEU A 26 -6.24 -18.00 18.91
CA LEU A 26 -5.50 -16.95 19.61
C LEU A 26 -6.41 -16.31 20.67
N TRP A 27 -6.33 -16.82 21.90
CA TRP A 27 -7.21 -16.41 23.00
C TRP A 27 -6.65 -15.19 23.72
N LEU A 28 -7.34 -14.05 23.56
CA LEU A 28 -7.02 -12.78 24.19
C LEU A 28 -8.07 -12.43 25.23
N ASP A 29 -7.67 -11.78 26.32
CA ASP A 29 -8.64 -11.07 27.14
C ASP A 29 -9.13 -9.80 26.42
N LYS A 30 -10.07 -9.11 27.05
CA LYS A 30 -10.67 -7.89 26.48
C LYS A 30 -9.64 -6.78 26.23
N GLU A 31 -8.73 -6.52 27.16
CA GLU A 31 -7.79 -5.40 27.05
C GLU A 31 -6.76 -5.69 25.95
N ASP A 32 -6.23 -6.91 25.92
CA ASP A 32 -5.28 -7.34 24.91
C ASP A 32 -5.90 -7.39 23.51
N PHE A 33 -7.17 -7.80 23.40
CA PHE A 33 -7.90 -7.75 22.14
C PHE A 33 -8.04 -6.31 21.62
N GLU A 34 -8.46 -5.37 22.47
CA GLU A 34 -8.62 -3.96 22.13
C GLU A 34 -7.28 -3.31 21.76
N ARG A 35 -6.22 -3.61 22.51
CA ARG A 35 -4.86 -3.12 22.23
C ARG A 35 -4.32 -3.65 20.90
N ALA A 36 -4.47 -4.93 20.64
CA ALA A 36 -3.92 -5.58 19.45
C ALA A 36 -4.66 -5.19 18.16
N THR A 37 -5.98 -5.02 18.23
CA THR A 37 -6.83 -4.88 17.05
C THR A 37 -7.45 -3.48 16.88
N GLY A 38 -7.54 -2.69 17.96
CA GLY A 38 -8.31 -1.45 17.96
C GLY A 38 -9.83 -1.65 17.92
N TRP A 39 -10.33 -2.89 17.92
CA TRP A 39 -11.74 -3.22 18.01
C TRP A 39 -12.19 -3.36 19.45
N GLN A 40 -13.27 -2.68 19.82
CA GLN A 40 -13.85 -2.68 21.16
C GLN A 40 -14.79 -3.86 21.37
N TRP A 41 -14.61 -4.61 22.46
CA TRP A 41 -15.51 -5.70 22.81
C TRP A 41 -16.71 -5.16 23.61
N LYS A 42 -17.83 -4.99 22.92
CA LYS A 42 -19.10 -4.47 23.46
C LYS A 42 -20.16 -5.58 23.55
N ALA A 43 -21.26 -5.29 24.24
CA ALA A 43 -22.38 -6.22 24.38
C ALA A 43 -23.05 -6.58 23.04
N VAL A 44 -23.04 -5.65 22.08
CA VAL A 44 -23.59 -5.84 20.73
C VAL A 44 -22.67 -6.62 19.78
N GLY A 45 -21.40 -6.81 20.15
CA GLY A 45 -20.37 -7.42 19.33
C GLY A 45 -19.04 -6.70 19.42
N LEU A 46 -18.18 -6.94 18.44
CA LEU A 46 -16.88 -6.29 18.29
C LEU A 46 -17.06 -5.05 17.42
N CYS A 47 -16.79 -3.87 17.96
CA CYS A 47 -17.09 -2.62 17.28
C CYS A 47 -15.85 -1.78 17.06
N ARG A 48 -15.79 -1.12 15.90
CA ARG A 48 -14.79 -0.13 15.56
C ARG A 48 -15.44 0.93 14.69
N ASP A 49 -15.26 2.18 15.10
CA ASP A 49 -15.91 3.34 14.49
C ASP A 49 -17.44 3.13 14.43
N ASP A 50 -18.05 3.18 13.25
CA ASP A 50 -19.47 2.93 13.00
C ASP A 50 -19.80 1.46 12.70
N THR A 51 -18.78 0.60 12.62
CA THR A 51 -18.91 -0.81 12.23
C THR A 51 -18.92 -1.72 13.46
N CYS A 52 -19.91 -2.60 13.57
CA CYS A 52 -19.95 -3.64 14.60
C CYS A 52 -20.12 -5.03 13.97
N MET A 53 -19.16 -5.91 14.24
CA MET A 53 -19.21 -7.32 13.88
C MET A 53 -19.91 -8.11 14.99
N PRO A 54 -21.03 -8.79 14.70
CA PRO A 54 -21.70 -9.61 15.70
C PRO A 54 -20.83 -10.82 16.05
N ILE A 55 -20.75 -11.17 17.33
CA ILE A 55 -20.15 -12.44 17.76
C ILE A 55 -21.19 -13.55 17.54
N PRO A 56 -20.91 -14.56 16.71
CA PRO A 56 -21.84 -15.64 16.42
C PRO A 56 -22.27 -16.37 17.70
N ARG A 57 -23.59 -16.57 17.85
CA ARG A 57 -24.17 -17.36 18.96
C ARG A 57 -24.32 -18.85 18.64
N GLY A 58 -24.03 -19.26 17.40
CA GLY A 58 -23.99 -20.65 16.95
C GLY A 58 -22.82 -20.84 15.98
N GLY A 59 -22.01 -21.88 16.20
CA GLY A 59 -20.74 -22.09 15.49
C GLY A 59 -19.60 -22.50 16.46
N PRO A 60 -18.33 -22.34 16.06
CA PRO A 60 -17.20 -22.56 16.95
C PRO A 60 -17.31 -21.67 18.19
N LYS A 61 -16.85 -22.17 19.34
CA LYS A 61 -16.80 -21.39 20.58
C LYS A 61 -15.73 -20.30 20.43
N LEU A 62 -16.16 -19.09 20.06
CA LEU A 62 -15.26 -17.93 19.88
C LEU A 62 -15.05 -17.12 21.17
N VAL A 63 -15.88 -17.35 22.18
CA VAL A 63 -15.81 -16.68 23.48
C VAL A 63 -15.79 -17.74 24.58
N ASP A 64 -14.88 -17.59 25.54
CA ASP A 64 -14.80 -18.41 26.74
C ASP A 64 -14.56 -17.54 27.97
N GLY A 65 -15.60 -17.35 28.78
CA GLY A 65 -15.55 -16.41 29.91
C GLY A 65 -15.28 -14.99 29.45
N ASP A 66 -14.15 -14.43 29.88
CA ASP A 66 -13.63 -13.10 29.56
C ASP A 66 -12.61 -13.10 28.42
N ARG A 67 -12.45 -14.23 27.73
CA ARG A 67 -11.51 -14.39 26.61
C ARG A 67 -12.24 -14.56 25.28
N ILE A 68 -11.58 -14.11 24.22
CA ILE A 68 -12.05 -14.22 22.84
C ILE A 68 -10.95 -14.80 21.96
N ASP A 69 -11.33 -15.74 21.09
CA ASP A 69 -10.45 -16.25 20.04
C ASP A 69 -10.39 -15.24 18.89
N ALA A 70 -9.40 -14.35 18.92
CA ALA A 70 -9.22 -13.29 17.93
C ALA A 70 -9.01 -13.88 16.51
N ALA A 71 -8.25 -14.97 16.40
CA ALA A 71 -8.01 -15.64 15.13
C ALA A 71 -9.29 -16.30 14.59
N GLY A 72 -10.05 -16.98 15.45
CA GLY A 72 -11.34 -17.56 15.09
C GLY A 72 -12.36 -16.51 14.65
N VAL A 73 -12.40 -15.36 15.34
CA VAL A 73 -13.25 -14.22 14.97
C VAL A 73 -12.90 -13.71 13.57
N TRP A 74 -11.62 -13.49 13.27
CA TRP A 74 -11.19 -13.03 11.95
C TRP A 74 -11.56 -14.03 10.85
N ARG A 75 -11.31 -15.33 11.08
CA ARG A 75 -11.69 -16.37 10.12
C ARG A 75 -13.20 -16.42 9.91
N HIS A 76 -13.99 -16.26 10.97
CA HIS A 76 -15.45 -16.20 10.86
C HIS A 76 -15.92 -15.01 10.01
N ALA A 77 -15.22 -13.87 10.11
CA ALA A 77 -15.46 -12.70 9.28
C ALA A 77 -15.02 -12.87 7.80
N GLY A 78 -14.36 -13.99 7.47
CA GLY A 78 -13.72 -14.22 6.19
C GLY A 78 -12.45 -13.39 5.98
N TRP A 79 -11.81 -12.94 7.06
CA TRP A 79 -10.62 -12.09 7.02
C TRP A 79 -9.34 -12.93 7.17
N PRO A 80 -8.22 -12.51 6.56
CA PRO A 80 -6.99 -13.26 6.62
C PRO A 80 -6.44 -13.38 8.05
N VAL A 81 -6.01 -14.58 8.41
CA VAL A 81 -5.19 -14.83 9.60
C VAL A 81 -4.01 -15.67 9.17
N VAL A 82 -2.81 -15.13 9.36
CA VAL A 82 -1.56 -15.87 9.12
C VAL A 82 -0.69 -15.79 10.36
N GLN A 83 0.08 -16.84 10.63
CA GLN A 83 0.96 -16.91 11.79
C GLN A 83 2.30 -17.52 11.42
N SER A 84 3.33 -17.21 12.20
CA SER A 84 4.63 -17.87 12.09
C SER A 84 4.51 -19.35 12.46
N ARG A 85 5.45 -20.17 11.97
CA ARG A 85 5.55 -21.61 12.30
C ARG A 85 5.68 -21.87 13.80
N SER A 86 6.27 -20.93 14.53
CA SER A 86 6.40 -20.98 15.99
C SER A 86 5.10 -20.64 16.73
N GLY A 87 4.09 -20.06 16.06
CA GLY A 87 2.87 -19.54 16.67
C GLY A 87 3.07 -18.31 17.54
N THR A 88 4.24 -17.66 17.48
CA THR A 88 4.59 -16.49 18.31
C THR A 88 4.33 -15.15 17.62
N LEU A 89 4.09 -15.15 16.32
CA LEU A 89 3.81 -13.96 15.52
C LEU A 89 2.56 -14.18 14.69
N TRP A 90 1.57 -13.31 14.84
CA TRP A 90 0.28 -13.38 14.17
C TRP A 90 0.03 -12.10 13.37
N VAL A 91 -0.52 -12.23 12.17
CA VAL A 91 -1.07 -11.11 11.40
C VAL A 91 -2.56 -11.34 11.25
N LEU A 92 -3.33 -10.40 11.79
CA LEU A 92 -4.78 -10.32 11.62
C LEU A 92 -5.05 -9.32 10.49
N GLY A 93 -5.22 -9.83 9.27
CA GLY A 93 -5.36 -9.01 8.05
C GLY A 93 -6.72 -8.33 7.94
N GLU A 94 -6.79 -7.26 7.16
CA GLU A 94 -8.07 -6.62 6.84
C GLU A 94 -8.80 -7.38 5.72
N GLY A 95 -10.10 -7.57 5.88
CA GLY A 95 -10.91 -8.34 4.92
C GLY A 95 -11.07 -7.63 3.58
N ALA A 96 -11.12 -8.41 2.49
CA ALA A 96 -11.32 -7.90 1.14
C ALA A 96 -12.58 -7.02 1.01
N SER A 97 -13.71 -7.44 1.60
CA SER A 97 -14.96 -6.67 1.56
C SER A 97 -14.86 -5.33 2.29
N ARG A 98 -14.12 -5.24 3.40
CA ARG A 98 -13.91 -3.96 4.12
C ARG A 98 -12.97 -3.05 3.35
N ARG A 99 -11.88 -3.59 2.79
CA ARG A 99 -10.98 -2.84 1.90
C ARG A 99 -11.71 -2.32 0.66
N ALA A 100 -12.54 -3.15 0.04
CA ALA A 100 -13.37 -2.76 -1.09
C ALA A 100 -14.36 -1.66 -0.68
N ALA A 101 -15.09 -1.83 0.43
CA ALA A 101 -16.02 -0.83 0.94
C ALA A 101 -15.34 0.53 1.18
N ALA A 102 -14.16 0.53 1.80
CA ALA A 102 -13.38 1.74 2.04
C ALA A 102 -12.96 2.45 0.74
N LEU A 103 -12.56 1.71 -0.29
CA LEU A 103 -12.21 2.32 -1.58
C LEU A 103 -13.45 2.81 -2.34
N THR A 104 -14.57 2.09 -2.25
CA THR A 104 -15.81 2.44 -2.96
C THR A 104 -16.62 3.53 -2.29
N SER A 105 -16.32 3.91 -1.04
CA SER A 105 -16.91 5.12 -0.44
C SER A 105 -16.36 6.40 -1.07
N LEU A 106 -15.25 6.29 -1.81
CA LEU A 106 -14.48 7.38 -2.40
C LEU A 106 -13.77 8.27 -1.39
N ASP A 107 -13.93 8.04 -0.09
CA ASP A 107 -13.06 8.61 0.92
C ASP A 107 -11.68 7.94 0.83
N ALA A 108 -10.62 8.75 0.73
CA ALA A 108 -9.27 8.22 0.71
C ALA A 108 -8.97 7.50 2.04
N PRO A 109 -8.65 6.18 2.03
CA PRO A 109 -8.36 5.44 3.26
C PRO A 109 -7.24 6.10 4.08
N ASP A 110 -7.52 6.41 5.34
CA ASP A 110 -6.55 7.04 6.24
C ASP A 110 -5.44 6.05 6.64
N PHE A 111 -4.27 6.59 6.95
CA PHE A 111 -3.12 5.84 7.45
C PHE A 111 -2.25 6.74 8.30
N ALA A 112 -1.35 6.14 9.08
CA ALA A 112 -0.33 6.86 9.83
C ALA A 112 1.04 6.25 9.54
N LEU A 113 1.97 7.02 8.99
CA LEU A 113 3.31 6.57 8.65
C LEU A 113 4.39 7.57 9.14
N PRO A 114 5.56 7.07 9.58
CA PRO A 114 6.65 7.94 9.99
C PRO A 114 7.41 8.51 8.77
N ASP A 115 7.99 9.70 8.91
CA ASP A 115 9.10 10.14 8.06
C ASP A 115 10.45 9.57 8.56
N LEU A 116 11.56 9.99 7.94
CA LEU A 116 12.92 9.53 8.32
C LEU A 116 13.36 9.94 9.73
N ASP A 117 12.72 10.96 10.31
CA ASP A 117 12.98 11.45 11.67
C ASP A 117 12.05 10.76 12.69
N GLY A 118 11.19 9.84 12.22
CA GLY A 118 10.23 9.12 13.04
C GLY A 118 8.98 9.92 13.39
N ARG A 119 8.80 11.13 12.84
CA ARG A 119 7.58 11.92 13.05
C ARG A 119 6.45 11.24 12.29
N LEU A 120 5.37 10.92 13.01
CA LEU A 120 4.19 10.31 12.45
C LEU A 120 3.34 11.36 11.71
N HIS A 121 2.95 11.04 10.48
CA HIS A 121 2.02 11.83 9.67
C HIS A 121 0.79 10.99 9.37
N ARG A 122 -0.40 11.56 9.54
CA ARG A 122 -1.67 10.96 9.10
C ARG A 122 -2.12 11.58 7.79
N LEU A 123 -2.77 10.82 6.92
CA LEU A 123 -3.37 11.41 5.71
C LEU A 123 -4.44 12.46 6.10
N SER A 124 -5.18 12.19 7.16
CA SER A 124 -6.15 13.13 7.73
C SER A 124 -5.53 14.47 8.19
N ASP A 125 -4.22 14.55 8.47
CA ASP A 125 -3.53 15.80 8.79
C ASP A 125 -3.48 16.77 7.59
N TYR A 126 -3.73 16.27 6.38
CA TYR A 126 -3.70 17.03 5.13
C TYR A 126 -5.09 17.47 4.63
N ARG A 127 -6.16 17.27 5.42
CA ARG A 127 -7.49 17.81 5.09
C ARG A 127 -7.41 19.33 4.87
N GLY A 128 -8.19 19.82 3.91
CA GLY A 128 -8.11 21.19 3.40
C GLY A 128 -7.02 21.41 2.34
N ARG A 129 -6.28 20.36 1.95
CA ARG A 129 -5.30 20.41 0.86
C ARG A 129 -5.56 19.32 -0.17
N LYS A 130 -5.25 19.61 -1.43
CA LYS A 130 -5.13 18.61 -2.50
C LYS A 130 -3.85 17.81 -2.27
N VAL A 131 -3.95 16.49 -2.27
CA VAL A 131 -2.81 15.60 -2.03
C VAL A 131 -2.55 14.76 -3.27
N PHE A 132 -1.36 14.92 -3.84
CA PHE A 132 -0.79 13.96 -4.79
C PHE A 132 0.00 12.91 -3.99
N LEU A 133 -0.67 11.82 -3.63
CA LEU A 133 -0.04 10.70 -2.95
C LEU A 133 0.66 9.84 -3.98
N VAL A 134 1.97 9.63 -3.84
CA VAL A 134 2.76 8.84 -4.80
C VAL A 134 3.67 7.85 -4.10
N THR A 135 3.59 6.58 -4.47
CA THR A 135 4.50 5.55 -3.96
C THR A 135 5.76 5.46 -4.82
N TRP A 136 6.87 5.17 -4.17
CA TRP A 136 8.17 4.93 -4.81
C TRP A 136 8.99 3.93 -4.01
N ALA A 137 10.13 3.52 -4.54
CA ALA A 137 11.08 2.70 -3.81
C ALA A 137 12.52 2.89 -4.30
N SER A 138 13.48 2.71 -3.40
CA SER A 138 14.92 2.75 -3.67
C SER A 138 15.36 1.71 -4.71
N TRP A 139 14.65 0.59 -4.82
CA TRP A 139 14.89 -0.47 -5.79
C TRP A 139 14.28 -0.20 -7.17
N CYS A 140 13.61 0.93 -7.36
CA CYS A 140 13.00 1.34 -8.62
C CYS A 140 13.68 2.57 -9.21
N GLY A 141 13.73 2.66 -10.55
CA GLY A 141 14.23 3.85 -11.24
C GLY A 141 13.47 5.14 -10.91
N CYS A 142 12.21 5.02 -10.44
CA CYS A 142 11.41 6.17 -10.01
C CYS A 142 11.98 6.92 -8.79
N ARG A 143 12.99 6.38 -8.09
CA ARG A 143 13.77 7.17 -7.12
C ARG A 143 14.36 8.45 -7.74
N GLY A 144 14.58 8.47 -9.06
CA GLY A 144 14.97 9.67 -9.82
C GLY A 144 13.87 10.70 -10.03
N ASP A 145 12.60 10.38 -9.76
CA ASP A 145 11.46 11.29 -9.88
C ASP A 145 11.26 12.18 -8.63
N LEU A 146 11.99 11.93 -7.52
CA LEU A 146 11.87 12.76 -6.31
C LEU A 146 12.06 14.26 -6.60
N PRO A 147 13.11 14.71 -7.34
CA PRO A 147 13.25 16.12 -7.71
C PRO A 147 12.16 16.61 -8.68
N VAL A 148 11.59 15.71 -9.50
CA VAL A 148 10.49 16.06 -10.42
C VAL A 148 9.24 16.43 -9.63
N TRP A 149 8.93 15.69 -8.57
CA TRP A 149 7.81 15.99 -7.69
C TRP A 149 8.04 17.24 -6.83
N GLN A 150 9.28 17.60 -6.54
CA GLN A 150 9.62 18.87 -5.89
C GLN A 150 9.16 20.06 -6.75
N SER A 151 9.34 20.00 -8.08
CA SER A 151 8.84 21.03 -8.99
C SER A 151 7.31 21.16 -8.97
N LEU A 152 6.58 20.03 -8.92
CA LEU A 152 5.13 20.03 -8.76
C LEU A 152 4.70 20.69 -7.44
N HIS A 153 5.35 20.29 -6.34
CA HIS A 153 5.05 20.81 -5.01
C HIS A 153 5.25 22.33 -4.93
N GLU A 154 6.41 22.83 -5.37
CA GLU A 154 6.73 24.26 -5.30
C GLU A 154 5.77 25.13 -6.12
N THR A 155 5.38 24.66 -7.30
CA THR A 155 4.51 25.41 -8.21
C THR A 155 3.10 25.59 -7.64
N ALA A 156 2.61 24.59 -6.88
CA ALA A 156 1.21 24.54 -6.47
C ALA A 156 0.97 24.62 -4.96
N LYS A 157 2.00 24.58 -4.10
CA LYS A 157 1.81 24.62 -2.64
C LYS A 157 1.04 25.85 -2.15
N ALA A 158 1.18 26.99 -2.83
CA ALA A 158 0.42 28.21 -2.56
C ALA A 158 -1.09 28.08 -2.87
N HIS A 159 -1.47 27.09 -3.68
CA HIS A 159 -2.86 26.76 -4.07
C HIS A 159 -3.45 25.64 -3.22
N GLY A 160 -2.92 25.42 -2.01
CA GLY A 160 -3.40 24.38 -1.10
C GLY A 160 -3.11 22.97 -1.62
N PHE A 161 -1.99 22.76 -2.30
CA PHE A 161 -1.55 21.45 -2.79
C PHE A 161 -0.36 20.92 -2.00
N THR A 162 -0.24 19.60 -1.89
CA THR A 162 0.99 18.94 -1.44
C THR A 162 1.25 17.67 -2.21
N VAL A 163 2.53 17.34 -2.36
CA VAL A 163 2.95 15.98 -2.68
C VAL A 163 3.08 15.24 -1.37
N LEU A 164 2.67 13.98 -1.34
CA LEU A 164 2.93 13.06 -0.24
C LEU A 164 3.62 11.83 -0.82
N ALA A 165 4.95 11.80 -0.74
CA ALA A 165 5.73 10.71 -1.30
C ALA A 165 5.89 9.58 -0.27
N ILE A 166 5.54 8.35 -0.64
CA ILE A 166 5.59 7.19 0.24
C ILE A 166 6.63 6.20 -0.28
N ALA A 167 7.72 6.02 0.47
CA ALA A 167 8.72 5.01 0.16
C ALA A 167 8.24 3.64 0.64
N LEU A 168 7.94 2.73 -0.29
CA LEU A 168 7.70 1.32 0.00
C LEU A 168 9.03 0.62 0.28
N ASP A 169 9.63 0.91 1.44
CA ASP A 169 11.00 0.53 1.74
C ASP A 169 11.33 0.55 3.24
N GLN A 170 12.48 -0.02 3.59
CA GLN A 170 13.09 0.20 4.89
C GLN A 170 13.71 1.62 4.95
N PRO A 171 13.72 2.27 6.12
CA PRO A 171 14.20 3.65 6.25
C PRO A 171 15.64 3.81 5.75
N ASP A 172 16.54 2.86 6.06
CA ASP A 172 17.94 2.92 5.65
C ASP A 172 18.13 2.80 4.13
N ALA A 173 17.24 2.08 3.44
CA ALA A 173 17.27 1.94 1.99
C ALA A 173 16.75 3.20 1.28
N ALA A 174 15.74 3.86 1.85
CA ALA A 174 15.17 5.08 1.30
C ALA A 174 16.03 6.33 1.60
N ARG A 175 16.69 6.37 2.76
CA ARG A 175 17.42 7.52 3.30
C ARG A 175 18.36 8.22 2.30
N PRO A 176 19.28 7.51 1.60
CA PRO A 176 20.22 8.18 0.69
C PRO A 176 19.53 8.94 -0.45
N TRP A 177 18.36 8.46 -0.91
CA TRP A 177 17.61 9.07 -2.00
C TRP A 177 16.81 10.29 -1.53
N ILE A 178 16.22 10.20 -0.33
CA ILE A 178 15.48 11.31 0.28
C ILE A 178 16.45 12.45 0.62
N GLU A 179 17.58 12.13 1.26
CA GLU A 179 18.60 13.13 1.63
C GLU A 179 19.21 13.80 0.40
N ALA A 180 19.49 13.04 -0.67
CA ALA A 180 20.00 13.59 -1.93
C ALA A 180 18.98 14.49 -2.65
N ALA A 181 17.69 14.13 -2.60
CA ALA A 181 16.63 14.93 -3.23
C ALA A 181 16.27 16.18 -2.39
N SER A 182 16.51 16.15 -1.08
CA SER A 182 16.18 17.22 -0.12
C SER A 182 14.78 17.83 -0.35
N PRO A 183 13.72 17.00 -0.37
CA PRO A 183 12.39 17.48 -0.71
C PRO A 183 11.84 18.39 0.38
N SER A 184 11.14 19.44 -0.03
CA SER A 184 10.35 20.29 0.87
C SER A 184 8.97 19.70 1.19
N TYR A 185 8.52 18.72 0.38
CA TYR A 185 7.29 17.98 0.62
C TYR A 185 7.55 16.80 1.57
N PRO A 186 6.52 16.30 2.29
CA PRO A 186 6.66 15.14 3.16
C PRO A 186 7.01 13.86 2.39
N CYS A 187 8.04 13.15 2.87
CA CYS A 187 8.44 11.84 2.37
C CYS A 187 8.37 10.82 3.52
N LEU A 188 7.45 9.87 3.43
CA LEU A 188 7.13 8.92 4.49
C LEU A 188 7.68 7.52 4.18
N ILE A 189 7.89 6.72 5.21
CA ILE A 189 8.41 5.37 5.14
C ILE A 189 7.29 4.36 5.41
N ASP A 190 6.94 3.58 4.39
CA ASP A 190 5.99 2.48 4.47
C ASP A 190 6.73 1.14 4.37
N ARG A 191 7.32 0.75 5.51
CA ARG A 191 8.09 -0.48 5.57
C ARG A 191 7.23 -1.71 5.32
N ASP A 192 5.95 -1.70 5.71
CA ASP A 192 5.08 -2.88 5.70
C ASP A 192 4.11 -2.92 4.51
N HIS A 193 4.23 -1.97 3.56
CA HIS A 193 3.37 -1.81 2.38
C HIS A 193 1.89 -1.61 2.74
N LEU A 194 1.62 -0.88 3.84
CA LEU A 194 0.27 -0.54 4.30
C LEU A 194 -0.48 0.31 3.27
N THR A 195 0.17 1.28 2.64
CA THR A 195 -0.45 2.11 1.59
C THR A 195 -0.76 1.30 0.34
N ALA A 196 0.12 0.36 -0.03
CA ALA A 196 -0.16 -0.56 -1.12
C ALA A 196 -1.36 -1.47 -0.82
N GLU A 197 -1.50 -1.91 0.44
CA GLU A 197 -2.68 -2.65 0.91
C GLU A 197 -3.95 -1.79 0.86
N LEU A 198 -3.93 -0.60 1.45
CA LEU A 198 -5.11 0.27 1.55
C LEU A 198 -5.63 0.73 0.19
N TYR A 199 -4.72 1.10 -0.71
CA TYR A 199 -5.04 1.67 -2.02
C TYR A 199 -4.98 0.65 -3.14
N ASN A 200 -4.63 -0.62 -2.88
CA ASN A 200 -4.42 -1.61 -3.94
C ASN A 200 -3.35 -1.17 -4.97
N LEU A 201 -2.26 -0.56 -4.50
CA LEU A 201 -1.13 -0.13 -5.35
C LEU A 201 -0.25 -1.36 -5.64
N VAL A 202 -0.21 -1.75 -6.90
CA VAL A 202 0.43 -2.99 -7.36
C VAL A 202 1.83 -2.76 -7.92
N ASN A 203 2.26 -1.51 -8.08
CA ASN A 203 3.54 -1.15 -8.69
C ASN A 203 4.05 0.21 -8.19
N VAL A 204 5.30 0.56 -8.53
CA VAL A 204 5.87 1.89 -8.26
C VAL A 204 6.58 2.45 -9.50
N PRO A 205 6.39 3.74 -9.85
CA PRO A 205 5.59 4.70 -9.10
C PRO A 205 4.12 4.60 -9.49
N GLN A 206 3.25 4.59 -8.50
CA GLN A 206 1.82 4.79 -8.69
C GLN A 206 1.35 5.94 -7.83
N ALA A 207 0.32 6.64 -8.30
CA ALA A 207 -0.23 7.79 -7.59
C ALA A 207 -1.74 7.70 -7.44
N VAL A 208 -2.23 8.44 -6.45
CA VAL A 208 -3.64 8.67 -6.14
C VAL A 208 -3.82 10.17 -5.94
N TRP A 209 -4.88 10.75 -6.50
CA TRP A 209 -5.19 12.17 -6.35
C TRP A 209 -6.35 12.33 -5.39
N ILE A 210 -6.14 13.13 -4.36
CA ILE A 210 -7.08 13.31 -3.25
C ILE A 210 -7.41 14.79 -3.14
N ASP A 211 -8.70 15.14 -3.13
CA ASP A 211 -9.16 16.52 -3.00
C ASP A 211 -9.04 17.06 -1.56
N GLU A 212 -9.38 18.33 -1.38
CA GLU A 212 -9.31 19.02 -0.08
C GLU A 212 -10.25 18.43 0.98
N ALA A 213 -11.35 17.81 0.58
CA ALA A 213 -12.29 17.14 1.49
C ALA A 213 -11.78 15.75 1.90
N GLY A 214 -10.85 15.19 1.12
CA GLY A 214 -10.31 13.87 1.33
C GLY A 214 -10.86 12.79 0.42
N HIS A 215 -11.54 13.14 -0.66
CA HIS A 215 -12.09 12.18 -1.60
C HIS A 215 -11.09 11.86 -2.71
N LEU A 216 -11.13 10.63 -3.18
CA LEU A 216 -10.43 10.17 -4.39
C LEU A 216 -11.03 10.88 -5.61
N VAL A 217 -10.20 11.62 -6.35
CA VAL A 217 -10.57 12.21 -7.65
C VAL A 217 -9.81 11.57 -8.82
N ARG A 218 -8.75 10.80 -8.52
CA ARG A 218 -8.19 9.80 -9.43
C ARG A 218 -7.72 8.58 -8.63
N PRO A 219 -8.16 7.35 -8.99
CA PRO A 219 -7.75 6.12 -8.31
C PRO A 219 -6.28 5.78 -8.63
N PRO A 220 -5.71 4.74 -7.99
CA PRO A 220 -4.38 4.23 -8.28
C PRO A 220 -4.07 4.10 -9.78
N GLU A 221 -3.08 4.83 -10.25
CA GLU A 221 -2.67 4.83 -11.64
C GLU A 221 -1.14 4.98 -11.78
N ALA A 222 -0.60 4.64 -12.94
CA ALA A 222 0.83 4.81 -13.20
C ALA A 222 1.14 6.32 -13.23
N ALA A 223 2.03 6.79 -12.36
CA ALA A 223 2.30 8.23 -12.14
C ALA A 223 3.08 8.88 -13.31
N GLY A 224 2.48 8.88 -14.51
CA GLY A 224 3.07 9.24 -15.79
C GLY A 224 4.06 8.21 -16.34
N MET A 225 4.09 7.00 -15.79
CA MET A 225 4.98 5.92 -16.24
C MET A 225 4.32 5.05 -17.31
N THR A 226 5.10 4.57 -18.27
CA THR A 226 4.60 3.76 -19.40
C THR A 226 5.46 2.51 -19.63
N ASP A 227 4.96 1.59 -20.44
CA ASP A 227 5.69 0.39 -20.88
C ASP A 227 6.82 0.69 -21.89
N GLY A 228 7.14 1.97 -22.14
CA GLY A 228 8.24 2.35 -23.05
C GLY A 228 9.59 1.73 -22.67
N PHE A 229 9.81 1.40 -21.39
CA PHE A 229 10.99 0.68 -20.91
C PHE A 229 11.18 -0.68 -21.59
N ARG A 230 10.11 -1.31 -22.10
CA ARG A 230 10.21 -2.59 -22.83
C ARG A 230 10.97 -2.48 -24.15
N ALA A 231 11.09 -1.28 -24.70
CA ALA A 231 11.90 -1.01 -25.89
C ALA A 231 13.40 -0.83 -25.56
N MET A 232 13.81 -0.92 -24.29
CA MET A 232 15.21 -0.81 -23.89
C MET A 232 16.04 -1.98 -24.42
N GLU A 233 17.22 -1.67 -24.94
CA GLU A 233 18.25 -2.67 -25.15
C GLU A 233 18.82 -3.07 -23.78
N ARG A 234 18.66 -4.34 -23.41
CA ARG A 234 18.82 -4.80 -22.02
C ARG A 234 20.25 -4.72 -21.49
N LYS A 235 21.28 -4.75 -22.36
CA LYS A 235 22.68 -4.72 -21.92
C LYS A 235 23.18 -3.30 -21.64
N SER A 236 22.85 -2.37 -22.53
CA SER A 236 23.23 -0.95 -22.47
C SER A 236 22.23 -0.11 -21.69
N LEU A 237 21.02 -0.63 -21.45
CA LEU A 237 19.87 0.10 -20.90
C LEU A 237 19.50 1.34 -21.72
N SER A 238 19.92 1.38 -22.99
CA SER A 238 19.59 2.46 -23.91
C SER A 238 18.19 2.26 -24.50
N MET A 239 17.50 3.37 -24.77
CA MET A 239 16.20 3.37 -25.43
C MET A 239 16.32 3.97 -26.83
N PRO A 240 15.62 3.40 -27.84
CA PRO A 240 15.40 4.09 -29.10
C PRO A 240 14.82 5.48 -28.87
N GLU A 241 15.27 6.45 -29.65
CA GLU A 241 14.86 7.86 -29.51
C GLU A 241 13.34 8.03 -29.52
N ALA A 242 12.65 7.44 -30.49
CA ALA A 242 11.18 7.50 -30.56
C ALA A 242 10.48 6.96 -29.30
N ALA A 243 11.01 5.89 -28.70
CA ALA A 243 10.47 5.32 -27.47
C ALA A 243 10.74 6.21 -26.25
N ARG A 244 11.93 6.82 -26.20
CA ARG A 244 12.30 7.80 -25.16
C ARG A 244 11.40 9.02 -25.23
N GLU A 245 11.24 9.61 -26.42
CA GLU A 245 10.37 10.77 -26.62
C GLU A 245 8.91 10.46 -26.30
N ALA A 246 8.40 9.28 -26.68
CA ALA A 246 7.03 8.89 -26.37
C ALA A 246 6.81 8.76 -24.85
N ARG A 247 7.76 8.15 -24.13
CA ARG A 247 7.75 8.09 -22.67
C ARG A 247 7.78 9.49 -22.06
N ASP A 248 8.67 10.36 -22.54
CA ASP A 248 8.84 11.71 -21.99
C ASP A 248 7.59 12.57 -22.23
N ARG A 249 6.96 12.46 -23.41
CA ARG A 249 5.66 13.11 -23.70
C ARG A 249 4.55 12.61 -22.78
N ALA A 250 4.44 11.31 -22.55
CA ALA A 250 3.43 10.75 -21.66
C ALA A 250 3.64 11.20 -20.20
N LYS A 251 4.88 11.23 -19.73
CA LYS A 251 5.24 11.75 -18.40
C LYS A 251 4.89 13.23 -18.29
N ALA A 252 5.26 14.03 -19.29
CA ALA A 252 4.97 15.46 -19.31
C ALA A 252 3.45 15.73 -19.26
N ALA A 253 2.66 15.06 -20.10
CA ALA A 253 1.20 15.20 -20.12
C ALA A 253 0.58 14.86 -18.75
N TYR A 254 1.06 13.81 -18.09
CA TYR A 254 0.61 13.46 -16.75
C TYR A 254 0.93 14.56 -15.72
N LEU A 255 2.17 15.06 -15.73
CA LEU A 255 2.59 16.12 -14.81
C LEU A 255 1.84 17.42 -15.06
N ASP A 256 1.53 17.75 -16.32
CA ASP A 256 0.72 18.91 -16.69
C ASP A 256 -0.72 18.77 -16.20
N ALA A 257 -1.31 17.56 -16.29
CA ALA A 257 -2.61 17.28 -15.71
C ALA A 257 -2.62 17.44 -14.18
N VAL A 258 -1.57 16.97 -13.49
CA VAL A 258 -1.41 17.19 -12.04
C VAL A 258 -1.27 18.69 -11.72
N ARG A 259 -0.52 19.46 -12.53
CA ARG A 259 -0.37 20.92 -12.35
C ARG A 259 -1.69 21.67 -12.56
N ASP A 260 -2.46 21.29 -13.56
CA ASP A 260 -3.77 21.88 -13.79
C ASP A 260 -4.72 21.61 -12.61
N TRP A 261 -4.79 20.35 -12.17
CA TRP A 261 -5.59 19.95 -11.02
C TRP A 261 -5.15 20.60 -9.71
N SER A 262 -3.84 20.69 -9.46
CA SER A 262 -3.31 21.26 -8.22
C SER A 262 -3.61 22.75 -8.07
N VAL A 263 -3.93 23.45 -9.16
CA VAL A 263 -4.37 24.86 -9.14
C VAL A 263 -5.89 24.97 -9.18
N ARG A 264 -6.56 24.25 -10.10
CA ARG A 264 -8.01 24.41 -10.35
C ARG A 264 -8.90 23.53 -9.48
N GLY A 265 -8.34 22.55 -8.79
CA GLY A 265 -9.06 21.57 -7.99
C GLY A 265 -10.16 20.89 -8.79
N SER A 266 -11.37 20.85 -8.23
CA SER A 266 -12.52 20.22 -8.88
C SER A 266 -12.84 20.79 -10.26
N ALA A 267 -12.45 22.02 -10.60
CA ALA A 267 -12.67 22.62 -11.92
C ALA A 267 -11.70 22.10 -13.00
N SER A 268 -10.67 21.33 -12.66
CA SER A 268 -9.77 20.65 -13.62
C SER A 268 -10.49 19.57 -14.43
N PRO A 269 -10.25 19.43 -15.76
CA PRO A 269 -10.90 18.40 -16.56
C PRO A 269 -10.30 17.01 -16.28
N TYR A 270 -9.20 16.96 -15.53
CA TYR A 270 -8.50 15.72 -15.16
C TYR A 270 -8.95 15.16 -13.80
N ALA A 271 -9.66 15.96 -13.00
CA ALA A 271 -10.34 15.48 -11.80
C ALA A 271 -11.61 14.73 -12.21
N LEU A 272 -11.68 13.45 -11.86
CA LEU A 272 -12.83 12.62 -12.16
C LEU A 272 -13.94 12.87 -11.15
N ASP A 273 -15.18 12.71 -11.61
CA ASP A 273 -16.33 12.57 -10.73
C ASP A 273 -16.40 11.16 -10.13
N ALA A 274 -17.37 10.95 -9.23
CA ALA A 274 -17.56 9.68 -8.55
C ALA A 274 -17.70 8.49 -9.52
N GLU A 275 -18.46 8.65 -10.61
CA GLU A 275 -18.63 7.62 -11.62
C GLU A 275 -17.31 7.32 -12.35
N GLY A 276 -16.55 8.36 -12.72
CA GLY A 276 -15.27 8.23 -13.38
C GLY A 276 -14.21 7.55 -12.52
N VAL A 277 -14.20 7.79 -11.21
CA VAL A 277 -13.33 7.10 -10.25
C VAL A 277 -13.75 5.64 -10.11
N MET A 278 -15.05 5.37 -9.88
CA MET A 278 -15.57 4.01 -9.72
C MET A 278 -15.31 3.14 -10.95
N ALA A 279 -15.43 3.69 -12.15
CA ALA A 279 -15.17 2.97 -13.40
C ALA A 279 -13.70 2.56 -13.59
N ARG A 280 -12.76 3.19 -12.87
CA ARG A 280 -11.31 2.94 -12.95
C ARG A 280 -10.75 2.26 -11.71
N LEU A 281 -11.53 2.18 -10.63
CA LEU A 281 -11.10 1.61 -9.36
C LEU A 281 -11.02 0.09 -9.46
N THR A 282 -9.90 -0.48 -8.99
CA THR A 282 -9.77 -1.93 -8.81
C THR A 282 -9.85 -2.26 -7.33
N VAL A 283 -10.84 -3.06 -6.95
CA VAL A 283 -11.02 -3.51 -5.57
C VAL A 283 -10.34 -4.86 -5.32
N PRO A 284 -9.79 -5.09 -4.11
CA PRO A 284 -9.13 -6.34 -3.77
C PRO A 284 -10.14 -7.48 -3.55
N ASP A 285 -9.75 -8.71 -3.90
CA ASP A 285 -10.47 -9.94 -3.52
C ASP A 285 -9.83 -10.62 -2.29
N ALA A 286 -10.37 -11.78 -1.88
CA ALA A 286 -9.88 -12.52 -0.71
C ALA A 286 -8.43 -13.00 -0.85
N ALA A 287 -8.00 -13.38 -2.06
CA ALA A 287 -6.63 -13.81 -2.32
C ALA A 287 -5.66 -12.62 -2.21
N ILE A 288 -6.06 -11.45 -2.73
CA ILE A 288 -5.34 -10.19 -2.56
C ILE A 288 -5.26 -9.82 -1.07
N ALA A 289 -6.34 -9.96 -0.30
CA ALA A 289 -6.31 -9.72 1.14
C ALA A 289 -5.32 -10.64 1.87
N GLU A 290 -5.33 -11.94 1.59
CA GLU A 290 -4.37 -12.87 2.17
C GLU A 290 -2.93 -12.56 1.72
N ALA A 291 -2.70 -12.19 0.46
CA ALA A 291 -1.37 -11.85 -0.05
C ALA A 291 -0.70 -10.72 0.75
N HIS A 292 -1.44 -9.68 1.11
CA HIS A 292 -0.91 -8.59 1.93
C HIS A 292 -0.64 -9.06 3.37
N ALA A 293 -1.53 -9.86 3.98
CA ALA A 293 -1.28 -10.42 5.31
C ALA A 293 -0.02 -11.30 5.35
N ARG A 294 0.17 -12.17 4.35
CA ARG A 294 1.36 -13.00 4.14
C ARG A 294 2.62 -12.14 4.00
N PHE A 295 2.56 -11.11 3.16
CA PHE A 295 3.70 -10.22 2.95
C PHE A 295 4.11 -9.50 4.24
N ARG A 296 3.14 -9.04 5.03
CA ARG A 296 3.38 -8.41 6.33
C ARG A 296 3.97 -9.37 7.36
N LEU A 297 3.54 -10.64 7.35
CA LEU A 297 4.17 -11.68 8.15
C LEU A 297 5.64 -11.88 7.72
N GLY A 298 5.89 -11.99 6.41
CA GLY A 298 7.25 -12.12 5.87
C GLY A 298 8.17 -10.94 6.22
N GLN A 299 7.65 -9.71 6.13
CA GLN A 299 8.34 -8.48 6.54
C GLN A 299 8.77 -8.53 8.01
N ALA A 300 7.84 -8.95 8.88
CA ALA A 300 8.07 -9.04 10.31
C ALA A 300 9.05 -10.18 10.68
N LEU A 301 8.91 -11.34 10.05
CA LEU A 301 9.84 -12.47 10.19
C LEU A 301 11.26 -12.10 9.73
N LEU A 302 11.39 -11.38 8.62
CA LEU A 302 12.69 -10.96 8.10
C LEU A 302 13.41 -10.03 9.09
N ARG A 303 12.68 -9.12 9.74
CA ARG A 303 13.23 -8.25 10.80
C ARG A 303 13.66 -9.02 12.04
N ASP A 304 12.99 -10.12 12.34
CA ASP A 304 13.35 -11.03 13.44
C ASP A 304 14.48 -12.01 13.07
N GLY A 305 15.03 -11.91 11.85
CA GLY A 305 16.11 -12.78 11.38
C GLY A 305 15.65 -14.15 10.88
N GLN A 306 14.34 -14.37 10.72
CA GLN A 306 13.74 -15.63 10.25
C GLN A 306 13.64 -15.65 8.71
N ALA A 307 14.78 -15.53 8.03
CA ALA A 307 14.85 -15.30 6.58
C ALA A 307 14.19 -16.42 5.74
N ASP A 308 14.35 -17.69 6.12
CA ASP A 308 13.81 -18.83 5.36
C ASP A 308 12.27 -18.85 5.38
N GLU A 309 11.69 -18.56 6.55
CA GLU A 309 10.24 -18.49 6.70
C GLU A 309 9.69 -17.24 6.01
N ALA A 310 10.36 -16.10 6.16
CA ALA A 310 10.01 -14.88 5.46
C ALA A 310 9.97 -15.08 3.93
N ALA A 311 10.97 -15.76 3.37
CA ALA A 311 11.03 -16.07 1.94
C ALA A 311 9.84 -16.92 1.47
N ALA A 312 9.39 -17.87 2.29
CA ALA A 312 8.20 -18.67 1.98
C ALA A 312 6.92 -17.82 1.97
N GLU A 313 6.75 -16.94 2.96
CA GLU A 313 5.60 -16.03 3.02
C GLU A 313 5.58 -15.03 1.85
N PHE A 314 6.74 -14.52 1.44
CA PHE A 314 6.86 -13.65 0.26
C PHE A 314 6.53 -14.35 -1.06
N ALA A 315 6.97 -15.60 -1.21
CA ALA A 315 6.65 -16.41 -2.37
C ALA A 315 5.13 -16.66 -2.46
N GLU A 316 4.50 -16.96 -1.31
CA GLU A 316 3.06 -17.17 -1.24
C GLU A 316 2.27 -15.89 -1.50
N ALA A 317 2.70 -14.76 -0.94
CA ALA A 317 2.13 -13.45 -1.25
C ALA A 317 2.16 -13.14 -2.75
N THR A 318 3.30 -13.42 -3.42
CA THR A 318 3.43 -13.25 -4.88
C THR A 318 2.52 -14.20 -5.65
N ARG A 319 2.34 -15.44 -5.18
CA ARG A 319 1.47 -16.44 -5.80
C ARG A 319 0.00 -16.02 -5.72
N LEU A 320 -0.44 -15.48 -4.58
CA LEU A 320 -1.79 -15.02 -4.32
C LEU A 320 -2.11 -13.70 -5.05
N HIS A 321 -1.13 -12.80 -5.18
CA HIS A 321 -1.29 -11.53 -5.90
C HIS A 321 -0.25 -11.36 -7.02
N PRO A 322 -0.36 -12.11 -8.13
CA PRO A 322 0.65 -12.08 -9.19
C PRO A 322 0.73 -10.74 -9.93
N ALA A 323 -0.33 -9.92 -9.89
CA ALA A 323 -0.31 -8.58 -10.48
C ALA A 323 0.52 -7.57 -9.66
N SER A 324 0.87 -7.86 -8.40
CA SER A 324 1.61 -6.93 -7.54
C SER A 324 3.11 -7.07 -7.77
N TRP A 325 3.60 -6.22 -8.64
CA TRP A 325 5.02 -5.98 -8.83
C TRP A 325 5.66 -5.33 -7.60
N ALA A 326 4.92 -4.56 -6.81
CA ALA A 326 5.42 -3.99 -5.56
C ALA A 326 5.82 -5.10 -4.56
N LEU A 327 4.94 -6.09 -4.33
CA LEU A 327 5.25 -7.21 -3.43
C LEU A 327 6.43 -8.04 -3.96
N TRP A 328 6.41 -8.39 -5.25
CA TRP A 328 7.48 -9.22 -5.83
C TRP A 328 8.84 -8.50 -5.90
N ARG A 329 8.87 -7.21 -6.31
CA ARG A 329 10.13 -6.46 -6.48
C ARG A 329 10.78 -6.10 -5.15
N GLN A 330 10.01 -5.98 -4.06
CA GLN A 330 10.57 -5.74 -2.73
C GLN A 330 11.57 -6.84 -2.33
N THR A 331 11.29 -8.07 -2.74
CA THR A 331 12.06 -9.27 -2.35
C THR A 331 12.95 -9.79 -3.48
N ALA A 332 12.89 -9.17 -4.66
CA ALA A 332 13.72 -9.53 -5.79
C ALA A 332 15.18 -9.12 -5.58
N GLU A 333 16.07 -9.86 -6.23
CA GLU A 333 17.49 -9.52 -6.27
C GLU A 333 17.70 -8.14 -6.93
N LYS A 334 18.56 -7.34 -6.30
CA LYS A 334 18.93 -6.01 -6.78
C LYS A 334 20.23 -6.12 -7.56
N ASN A 335 20.31 -5.45 -8.71
CA ASN A 335 21.55 -5.37 -9.49
C ASN A 335 22.60 -4.49 -8.78
N ALA A 336 23.79 -4.35 -9.38
CA ALA A 336 24.88 -3.53 -8.83
C ALA A 336 24.52 -2.05 -8.59
N SER A 337 23.50 -1.53 -9.27
CA SER A 337 22.98 -0.17 -9.07
C SER A 337 21.85 -0.10 -8.02
N GLY A 338 21.57 -1.21 -7.33
CA GLY A 338 20.50 -1.34 -6.34
C GLY A 338 19.10 -1.47 -6.95
N LEU A 339 18.97 -1.70 -8.26
CA LEU A 339 17.67 -1.78 -8.94
C LEU A 339 17.17 -3.23 -9.04
N ALA A 340 15.90 -3.45 -8.72
CA ALA A 340 15.20 -4.73 -8.89
C ALA A 340 14.75 -4.93 -10.36
N VAL A 341 15.72 -4.99 -11.28
CA VAL A 341 15.54 -5.09 -12.75
C VAL A 341 16.47 -6.14 -13.41
N GLY A 342 16.85 -7.18 -12.66
CA GLY A 342 17.71 -8.27 -13.14
C GLY A 342 17.03 -9.25 -14.11
N GLU A 343 17.64 -10.40 -14.35
CA GLU A 343 17.13 -11.41 -15.29
C GLU A 343 15.71 -11.89 -14.94
N ALA A 344 15.45 -12.15 -13.66
CA ALA A 344 14.13 -12.59 -13.18
C ALA A 344 13.02 -11.54 -13.45
N PHE A 345 13.36 -10.24 -13.38
CA PHE A 345 12.44 -9.16 -13.71
C PHE A 345 12.08 -9.22 -15.19
N TRP A 346 13.08 -9.30 -16.07
CA TRP A 346 12.85 -9.37 -17.51
C TRP A 346 12.07 -10.61 -17.93
N ARG A 347 12.36 -11.78 -17.33
CA ARG A 347 11.60 -13.00 -17.56
C ARG A 347 10.13 -12.83 -17.19
N ARG A 348 9.84 -12.14 -16.08
CA ARG A 348 8.47 -11.84 -15.65
C ARG A 348 7.78 -10.81 -16.56
N VAL A 349 8.53 -9.81 -17.05
CA VAL A 349 8.03 -8.84 -18.03
C VAL A 349 7.69 -9.54 -19.35
N ASP A 350 8.55 -10.42 -19.83
CA ASP A 350 8.32 -11.21 -21.04
C ASP A 350 7.08 -12.11 -20.90
N ALA A 351 6.86 -12.69 -19.72
CA ALA A 351 5.67 -13.49 -19.39
C ALA A 351 4.36 -12.68 -19.33
N LEU A 352 4.40 -11.34 -19.38
CA LEU A 352 3.18 -10.55 -19.53
C LEU A 352 2.58 -10.68 -20.93
N GLY A 353 3.39 -10.99 -21.96
CA GLY A 353 2.98 -10.88 -23.35
C GLY A 353 2.48 -9.46 -23.64
N ASP A 354 1.27 -9.38 -24.19
CA ASP A 354 0.62 -8.12 -24.55
C ASP A 354 0.02 -7.37 -23.34
N ARG A 355 -0.04 -7.99 -22.15
CA ARG A 355 -0.55 -7.31 -20.95
C ARG A 355 0.41 -6.20 -20.52
N HIS A 356 -0.16 -5.09 -20.05
CA HIS A 356 0.60 -3.94 -19.58
C HIS A 356 1.30 -4.19 -18.24
N TYR A 357 2.50 -3.63 -18.09
CA TYR A 357 3.21 -3.54 -16.81
C TYR A 357 2.78 -2.28 -16.05
N TYR A 358 2.66 -1.16 -16.76
CA TYR A 358 1.93 0.04 -16.36
C TYR A 358 0.69 0.17 -17.25
N ALA A 359 -0.50 0.05 -16.65
CA ALA A 359 -1.74 0.33 -17.34
C ALA A 359 -1.73 1.77 -17.89
N PRO A 360 -2.16 2.00 -19.14
CA PRO A 360 -2.23 3.34 -19.71
C PRO A 360 -3.13 4.26 -18.87
N VAL A 361 -2.69 5.50 -18.68
CA VAL A 361 -3.48 6.52 -18.01
C VAL A 361 -4.34 7.25 -19.03
N ASP A 362 -5.64 7.29 -18.79
CA ASP A 362 -6.57 8.11 -19.56
C ASP A 362 -6.57 9.55 -19.03
N LEU A 363 -6.03 10.46 -19.84
CA LEU A 363 -5.97 11.91 -19.60
C LEU A 363 -6.82 12.68 -20.63
N ALA A 364 -7.79 12.05 -21.29
CA ALA A 364 -8.67 12.77 -22.19
C ALA A 364 -9.43 13.88 -21.42
N GLU A 365 -9.35 15.12 -21.91
CA GLU A 365 -10.09 16.24 -21.34
C GLU A 365 -11.59 15.97 -21.44
N ARG A 366 -12.26 15.74 -20.31
CA ARG A 366 -13.72 15.71 -20.30
C ARG A 366 -14.23 17.15 -20.30
N GLN A 367 -14.86 17.57 -21.40
CA GLN A 367 -15.70 18.75 -21.37
C GLN A 367 -16.85 18.46 -20.40
N ARG A 368 -16.94 19.24 -19.32
CA ARG A 368 -18.13 19.27 -18.48
C ARG A 368 -19.14 20.15 -19.21
N ASP A 369 -20.24 19.53 -19.65
CA ASP A 369 -21.40 20.21 -20.22
C ASP A 369 -22.07 21.16 -19.20
#